data_AF-A0A9W8DQU0-F1
#
_entry.id   AF-A0A9W8DQU0-F1
#
_cell.length_a   1.000
_cell.length_b   1.000
_cell.length_c   1.000
_cell.angle_alpha   90.00
_cell.angle_beta   90.00
_cell.angle_gamma   90.00
#
_symmetry.space_group_name_H-M   'P 1'
#
loop_
_entity.id
_entity.type
_entity.pdbx_description
1 polymer ?
#
loop_
_entity_poly.entity_id
_entity_poly.type
_entity_poly.pdbx_seq_one_letter_code
_entity_poly.pdbx_strand_id
1 'polypeptide(L)' 'MTLAADPQSKETKGQSAKPSHIVTDNNSVNSKVNNNDGDDDDDDEWDKRIKRTGCFKENEALLLCHADTHDW' A
#
# COMPACT_ATOMS: atom_id res chain seq x y z
N MET A 1 8.85 -57.93 -6.79
CA MET A 1 7.83 -57.32 -7.66
C MET A 1 6.65 -56.91 -6.78
N THR A 2 6.09 -55.73 -7.06
CA THR A 2 4.92 -55.06 -6.43
C THR A 2 5.21 -54.36 -5.09
N LEU A 3 5.45 -53.04 -5.03
CA LEU A 3 4.57 -51.85 -5.20
C LEU A 3 3.49 -51.69 -4.12
N ALA A 4 3.67 -50.67 -3.25
CA ALA A 4 2.65 -49.75 -2.73
C ALA A 4 3.36 -48.74 -1.79
N ALA A 5 3.74 -47.57 -2.28
CA ALA A 5 2.95 -46.32 -2.33
C ALA A 5 3.18 -45.45 -1.08
N ASP A 6 4.10 -44.48 -1.22
CA ASP A 6 4.32 -43.38 -0.29
C ASP A 6 3.04 -42.56 -0.10
N PRO A 7 2.63 -42.26 1.16
CA PRO A 7 1.58 -41.28 1.39
C PRO A 7 2.10 -39.89 1.03
N GLN A 8 1.50 -39.31 -0.01
CA GLN A 8 1.78 -37.98 -0.53
C GLN A 8 1.95 -36.91 0.56
N SER A 9 2.99 -36.11 0.36
CA SER A 9 3.22 -34.79 0.91
C SER A 9 1.92 -34.03 1.15
N LYS A 10 1.63 -33.73 2.43
CA LYS A 10 0.75 -32.61 2.75
C LYS A 10 1.59 -31.35 2.62
N GLU A 11 1.49 -30.69 1.47
CA GLU A 11 1.94 -29.31 1.33
C GLU A 11 1.11 -28.46 2.31
N THR A 12 1.70 -28.14 3.45
CA THR A 12 1.15 -27.13 4.34
C THR A 12 1.34 -25.80 3.64
N LYS A 13 0.26 -25.36 2.98
CA LYS A 13 0.11 -24.01 2.44
C LYS A 13 0.53 -23.02 3.54
N GLY A 14 1.73 -22.45 3.38
CA GLY A 14 2.24 -21.40 4.24
C GLY A 14 1.22 -20.27 4.23
N GLN A 15 0.47 -20.14 5.31
CA GLN A 15 -0.34 -18.96 5.57
C GLN A 15 0.67 -17.84 5.78
N SER A 16 0.91 -17.06 4.73
CA SER A 16 1.62 -15.79 4.86
C SER A 16 0.82 -14.97 5.87
N ALA A 17 1.35 -14.90 7.09
CA ALA A 17 0.78 -14.12 8.16
C ALA A 17 0.79 -12.67 7.70
N LYS A 18 -0.37 -12.15 7.25
CA LYS A 18 -0.56 -10.72 7.11
C LYS A 18 -0.38 -10.13 8.52
N PRO A 19 0.58 -9.23 8.76
CA PRO A 19 0.67 -8.58 10.06
C PRO A 19 -0.64 -7.83 10.28
N SER A 20 -1.33 -8.19 11.37
CA SER A 20 -2.51 -7.49 11.84
C SER A 20 -2.07 -6.13 12.38
N HIS A 21 -2.03 -5.11 11.53
CA HIS A 21 -1.91 -3.73 11.99
C HIS A 21 -3.26 -3.30 12.55
N ILE A 22 -3.45 -3.50 13.86
CA ILE A 22 -4.48 -2.77 14.60
C ILE A 22 -4.00 -1.32 14.65
N VAL A 23 -4.50 -0.48 13.75
CA VAL A 23 -4.37 0.98 13.88
C VAL A 23 -5.63 1.46 14.59
N THR A 24 -5.51 1.73 15.89
CA THR A 24 -6.54 2.47 16.63
C THR A 24 -6.14 3.93 16.64
N ASP A 25 -6.72 4.74 15.76
CA ASP A 25 -6.58 6.19 15.86
C ASP A 25 -7.94 6.81 16.17
N ASN A 26 -8.22 6.97 17.46
CA ASN A 26 -9.23 7.92 17.91
C ASN A 26 -8.66 9.33 17.73
N ASN A 27 -9.02 10.00 16.64
CA ASN A 27 -8.71 11.42 16.52
C ASN A 27 -9.93 12.21 16.02
N SER A 28 -10.66 12.77 16.99
CA SER A 28 -11.69 13.77 16.75
C SER A 28 -11.01 15.09 16.39
N VAL A 29 -10.88 15.36 15.09
CA VAL A 29 -10.28 16.61 14.59
C VAL A 29 -11.38 17.67 14.48
N ASN A 30 -11.33 18.67 15.37
CA ASN A 30 -12.09 19.90 15.25
C ASN A 30 -11.47 20.76 14.11
N SER A 31 -12.12 20.80 12.96
CA SER A 31 -11.63 21.51 11.77
C SER A 31 -11.87 23.02 11.87
N LYS A 32 -10.84 23.78 12.22
CA LYS A 32 -10.75 25.22 11.91
C LYS A 32 -9.87 25.39 10.68
N VAL A 33 -10.50 25.47 9.51
CA VAL A 33 -9.84 25.61 8.20
C VAL A 33 -9.38 27.05 8.02
N ASN A 34 -8.06 27.27 7.99
CA ASN A 34 -7.46 28.51 7.49
C ASN A 34 -6.89 28.20 6.09
N ASN A 35 -7.55 28.75 5.06
CA ASN A 35 -7.15 28.61 3.67
C ASN A 35 -5.91 29.50 3.39
N ASN A 36 -4.80 28.89 3.00
CA ASN A 36 -3.67 29.53 2.33
C ASN A 36 -2.92 28.46 1.52
N ASP A 37 -3.49 28.04 0.38
CA ASP A 37 -2.85 27.16 -0.59
C ASP A 37 -2.84 27.90 -1.93
N GLY A 38 -1.76 28.64 -2.19
CA GLY A 38 -1.59 29.49 -3.36
C GLY A 38 -0.37 29.12 -4.21
N ASP A 39 0.03 27.85 -4.24
CA ASP A 39 1.24 27.41 -4.97
C ASP A 39 1.05 26.04 -5.65
N ASP A 40 -0.20 25.69 -6.00
CA ASP A 40 -0.52 24.34 -6.47
C ASP A 40 -1.77 24.32 -7.37
N ASP A 41 -1.82 25.15 -8.41
CA ASP A 41 -2.93 25.12 -9.38
C ASP A 41 -2.77 24.01 -10.43
N ASP A 42 -1.58 23.40 -10.53
CA ASP A 42 -1.26 22.36 -11.51
C ASP A 42 -1.25 20.93 -10.94
N ASP A 43 -1.10 20.72 -9.62
CA ASP A 43 -1.20 19.38 -9.05
C ASP A 43 -2.66 19.04 -8.69
N ASP A 44 -3.07 17.81 -8.99
CA ASP A 44 -4.40 17.33 -8.62
C ASP A 44 -4.51 17.08 -7.10
N GLU A 45 -5.72 16.79 -6.62
CA GLU A 45 -5.96 16.55 -5.18
C GLU A 45 -5.16 15.35 -4.65
N TRP A 46 -4.82 14.40 -5.51
CA TRP A 46 -4.11 13.20 -5.14
C TRP A 46 -2.61 13.49 -4.98
N ASP A 47 -2.00 14.18 -5.93
CA ASP A 47 -0.61 14.61 -5.89
C ASP A 47 -0.36 15.55 -4.70
N LYS A 48 -1.28 16.48 -4.43
CA LYS A 48 -1.30 17.31 -3.20
C LYS A 48 -1.18 16.47 -1.94
N ARG A 49 -1.98 15.41 -1.85
CA ARG A 49 -2.01 14.51 -0.69
C ARG A 49 -0.70 13.77 -0.55
N ILE A 50 -0.16 13.24 -1.65
CA ILE A 50 1.11 12.52 -1.66
C ILE A 50 2.26 13.44 -1.28
N LYS A 51 2.36 14.65 -1.85
CA LYS A 51 3.37 15.66 -1.48
C LYS A 51 3.30 16.02 0.00
N ARG A 52 2.09 16.17 0.55
CA ARG A 52 1.86 16.45 1.98
C ARG A 52 2.37 15.33 2.90
N THR A 53 2.46 14.08 2.43
CA THR A 53 3.03 12.97 3.22
C THR A 53 4.56 13.00 3.31
N GLY A 54 5.23 13.70 2.40
CA GLY A 54 6.69 13.66 2.27
C GLY A 54 7.24 12.41 1.55
N CYS A 55 6.38 11.48 1.12
CA CYS A 55 6.74 10.23 0.43
C CYS A 55 6.54 10.30 -1.10
N PHE A 56 6.64 11.49 -1.69
CA PHE A 56 6.39 11.69 -3.12
C PHE A 56 7.33 10.85 -4.01
N LYS A 57 8.60 10.71 -3.60
CA LYS A 57 9.60 9.95 -4.36
C LYS A 57 9.29 8.45 -4.40
N GLU A 58 8.86 7.89 -3.28
CA GLU A 58 8.47 6.48 -3.19
C GLU A 58 7.20 6.21 -3.99
N ASN A 59 6.24 7.14 -3.97
CA ASN A 59 5.05 7.07 -4.80
C ASN A 59 5.38 7.09 -6.30
N GLU A 60 6.27 7.98 -6.74
CA GLU A 60 6.74 8.03 -8.12
C GLU A 60 7.42 6.72 -8.54
N ALA A 61 8.25 6.13 -7.67
CA ALA A 61 8.87 4.84 -7.94
C ALA A 61 7.85 3.70 -8.13
N LEU A 62 6.75 3.70 -7.36
CA LEU A 62 5.66 2.74 -7.53
C LEU A 62 4.91 2.95 -8.85
N LEU A 63 4.62 4.21 -9.20
CA LEU A 63 3.97 4.55 -10.48
C LEU A 63 4.83 4.12 -11.67
N LEU A 64 6.15 4.31 -11.60
CA LEU A 64 7.09 3.84 -12.62
C LEU A 64 7.10 2.30 -12.72
N CYS A 65 7.14 1.60 -11.59
CA CYS A 65 7.08 0.14 -11.56
C CYS A 65 5.78 -0.36 -12.21
N HIS A 66 4.64 0.27 -11.92
CA HIS A 66 3.37 -0.06 -12.55
C HIS A 66 3.34 0.30 -14.04
N ALA A 67 3.96 1.41 -14.47
CA ALA A 67 4.04 1.75 -15.88
C ALA A 67 4.84 0.71 -16.69
N ASP A 68 5.92 0.16 -16.10
CA ASP A 68 6.79 -0.82 -16.76
C ASP A 68 6.23 -2.24 -16.72
N THR A 69 5.63 -2.64 -15.60
CA THR A 69 5.21 -4.04 -15.34
C THR A 69 3.70 -4.24 -15.46
N HIS A 70 2.92 -3.16 -15.41
CA HIS A 70 1.46 -3.17 -15.29
C HIS A 70 0.94 -3.98 -14.08
N ASP A 71 1.72 -4.03 -13.00
CA ASP A 71 1.35 -4.62 -11.71
C ASP A 71 1.43 -3.56 -10.61
N TRP A 72 0.51 -3.61 -9.63
CA TRP A 72 0.30 -2.56 -8.62
C TRP A 72 0.55 -3.03 -7.18
#